data_AF-A0A953BYG4-F1
#
_entry.id   AF-A0A953BYG4-F1
#
_cell.length_a   1.000
_cell.length_b   1.000
_cell.length_c   1.000
_cell.angle_alpha   90.00
_cell.angle_beta   90.00
_cell.angle_gamma   90.00
#
_symmetry.space_group_name_H-M   'P 1'
#
loop_
_entity.id
_entity.type
_entity.pdbx_description
1 polymer ?
#
loop_
_entity_poly.entity_id
_entity_poly.type
_entity_poly.pdbx_seq_one_letter_code
_entity_poly.pdbx_strand_id
1 'polypeptide(L)'
;MIRQIFAPVLAPVFAIALMVFAPVVMTATPVMADVAEDIDALLADTTMTDEEFAEAIAAIVLGAEDPVAAAQLIADKIAALSPPLSDARLAAVGKGLGMAVAALNETNPTVASQIAAIVTTMPEAVELAFADTVGMTASVIAARDNNLFEESTGDKSAN
;
A
#
# COMPACT_ATOMS: atom_id res chain seq x y z
N MET A 1 -14.28 32.11 -49.65
CA MET A 1 -13.71 30.75 -49.76
C MET A 1 -12.29 30.76 -49.21
N ILE A 2 -12.10 30.37 -47.95
CA ILE A 2 -10.77 30.05 -47.39
C ILE A 2 -10.96 28.82 -46.49
N ARG A 3 -10.23 27.74 -46.81
CA ARG A 3 -10.12 26.49 -46.05
C ARG A 3 -9.30 26.74 -44.79
N GLN A 4 -9.80 26.39 -43.61
CA GLN A 4 -8.97 26.22 -42.42
C GLN A 4 -8.65 24.74 -42.19
N ILE A 5 -7.41 24.52 -41.76
CA ILE A 5 -6.70 23.26 -41.65
C ILE A 5 -6.94 22.63 -40.28
N PHE A 6 -7.02 21.30 -40.27
CA PHE A 6 -7.13 20.41 -39.11
C PHE A 6 -6.02 20.61 -38.07
N ALA A 7 -6.41 20.60 -36.79
CA ALA A 7 -5.66 19.97 -35.70
C ALA A 7 -6.60 19.72 -34.51
N PRO A 8 -6.86 18.47 -34.08
CA PRO A 8 -7.42 18.22 -32.76
C PRO A 8 -6.28 18.13 -31.75
N VAL A 9 -6.21 19.13 -30.86
CA VAL A 9 -5.49 19.02 -29.59
C VAL A 9 -6.25 18.02 -28.73
N LEU A 10 -5.66 16.84 -28.50
CA LEU A 10 -6.15 15.87 -27.54
C LEU A 10 -5.77 16.38 -26.14
N ALA A 11 -6.72 17.00 -25.44
CA ALA A 11 -6.61 17.24 -24.00
C ALA A 11 -7.14 15.98 -23.28
N PRO A 12 -6.41 15.39 -22.31
CA PRO A 12 -6.99 14.40 -21.44
C PRO A 12 -8.01 15.09 -20.52
N VAL A 13 -9.28 14.76 -20.72
CA VAL A 13 -10.38 15.17 -19.86
C VAL A 13 -10.21 14.39 -18.55
N PHE A 14 -9.86 15.11 -17.48
CA PHE A 14 -9.96 14.63 -16.11
C PHE A 14 -11.43 14.29 -15.83
N ALA A 15 -11.78 13.01 -15.82
CA ALA A 15 -13.07 12.54 -15.35
C ALA A 15 -13.02 12.45 -13.82
N ILE A 16 -13.65 13.41 -13.17
CA ILE A 16 -13.98 13.34 -11.75
C ILE A 16 -15.04 12.24 -11.61
N ALA A 17 -14.65 11.06 -11.14
CA ALA A 17 -15.59 9.99 -10.84
C ALA A 17 -16.41 10.38 -9.59
N LEU A 18 -17.70 10.65 -9.81
CA LEU A 18 -18.69 10.81 -8.74
C LEU A 18 -18.83 9.49 -7.95
N MET A 19 -18.76 9.59 -6.63
CA MET A 19 -19.12 8.51 -5.70
C MET A 19 -20.57 8.05 -5.95
N VAL A 20 -20.73 6.77 -6.28
CA VAL A 20 -22.02 6.08 -6.22
C VAL A 20 -21.85 4.91 -5.24
N PHE A 21 -22.35 5.07 -4.02
CA PHE A 21 -22.56 3.96 -3.09
C PHE A 21 -23.77 3.15 -3.58
N ALA A 22 -23.50 2.01 -4.22
CA ALA A 22 -24.53 1.02 -4.57
C ALA A 22 -24.79 0.07 -3.38
N PRO A 23 -26.04 -0.39 -3.16
CA PRO A 23 -26.34 -1.35 -2.10
C PRO A 23 -25.74 -2.72 -2.44
N VAL A 24 -24.81 -3.18 -1.59
CA VAL A 24 -24.20 -4.51 -1.69
C VAL A 24 -25.26 -5.57 -1.45
N VAL A 25 -25.59 -6.33 -2.51
CA VAL A 25 -26.37 -7.57 -2.42
C VAL A 25 -25.41 -8.65 -1.91
N MET A 26 -25.67 -9.16 -0.70
CA MET A 26 -24.92 -10.29 -0.14
C MET A 26 -25.26 -11.57 -0.90
N THR A 27 -24.35 -12.03 -1.75
CA THR A 27 -24.24 -13.43 -2.18
C THR A 27 -22.88 -13.96 -1.72
N ALA A 28 -22.88 -15.02 -0.93
CA ALA A 28 -21.70 -15.51 -0.22
C ALA A 28 -20.62 -16.11 -1.15
N THR A 29 -19.44 -15.46 -1.14
CA THR A 29 -18.04 -15.85 -1.50
C THR A 29 -17.71 -16.19 -2.97
N PRO A 30 -16.60 -15.62 -3.53
CA PRO A 30 -15.26 -15.66 -2.92
C PRO A 30 -14.53 -14.31 -2.94
N VAL A 31 -14.45 -13.63 -1.78
CA VAL A 31 -13.65 -12.40 -1.58
C VAL A 31 -12.20 -12.59 -2.02
N MET A 32 -11.63 -13.80 -1.89
CA MET A 32 -10.27 -14.11 -2.34
C MET A 32 -10.09 -14.21 -3.86
N ALA A 33 -11.13 -14.58 -4.63
CA ALA A 33 -10.99 -14.63 -6.09
C ALA A 33 -10.93 -13.22 -6.66
N ASP A 34 -11.75 -12.31 -6.13
CA ASP A 34 -11.72 -10.89 -6.50
C ASP A 34 -10.37 -10.26 -6.11
N VAL A 35 -9.87 -10.54 -4.90
CA VAL A 35 -8.53 -10.09 -4.48
C VAL A 35 -7.42 -10.64 -5.39
N ALA A 36 -7.52 -11.89 -5.85
CA ALA A 36 -6.54 -12.46 -6.78
C ALA A 36 -6.53 -11.74 -8.13
N GLU A 37 -7.72 -11.42 -8.66
CA GLU A 37 -7.89 -10.68 -9.91
C GLU A 37 -7.41 -9.23 -9.76
N ASP A 38 -7.70 -8.57 -8.65
CA ASP A 38 -7.22 -7.22 -8.34
C ASP A 38 -5.69 -7.18 -8.26
N ILE A 39 -5.07 -8.18 -7.61
CA ILE A 39 -3.61 -8.27 -7.56
C ILE A 39 -3.02 -8.52 -8.96
N ASP A 40 -3.63 -9.39 -9.77
CA ASP A 40 -3.18 -9.64 -11.14
C ASP A 40 -3.26 -8.37 -12.00
N ALA A 41 -4.38 -7.64 -11.91
CA ALA A 41 -4.58 -6.38 -12.61
C ALA A 41 -3.55 -5.34 -12.17
N LEU A 42 -3.32 -5.20 -10.86
CA LEU A 42 -2.36 -4.27 -10.30
C LEU A 42 -0.93 -4.58 -10.74
N LEU A 43 -0.49 -5.84 -10.65
CA LEU A 43 0.86 -6.25 -11.04
C LEU A 43 1.12 -6.09 -12.54
N ALA A 44 0.07 -6.17 -13.37
CA ALA A 44 0.14 -5.93 -14.80
C ALA A 44 0.06 -4.44 -15.19
N ASP A 45 -0.37 -3.56 -14.28
CA ASP A 45 -0.51 -2.14 -14.54
C ASP A 45 0.87 -1.46 -14.61
N THR A 46 1.19 -0.89 -15.77
CA THR A 46 2.44 -0.15 -16.01
C THR A 46 2.23 1.37 -16.09
N THR A 47 1.01 1.83 -15.85
CA THR A 47 0.60 3.23 -15.96
C THR A 47 0.64 3.95 -14.61
N MET A 48 0.44 3.22 -13.51
CA MET A 48 0.54 3.75 -12.16
C MET A 48 1.97 4.13 -11.81
N THR A 49 2.13 5.28 -11.14
CA THR A 49 3.38 5.62 -10.46
C THR A 49 3.68 4.61 -9.35
N ASP A 50 4.93 4.52 -8.93
CA ASP A 50 5.33 3.59 -7.86
C ASP A 50 4.66 3.93 -6.51
N GLU A 51 4.32 5.20 -6.29
CA GLU A 51 3.61 5.65 -5.09
C GLU A 51 2.14 5.18 -5.11
N GLU A 52 1.42 5.41 -6.21
CA GLU A 52 0.04 4.95 -6.39
C GLU A 52 -0.06 3.42 -6.35
N PHE A 53 0.95 2.74 -6.91
CA PHE A 53 1.04 1.29 -6.87
C PHE A 53 1.24 0.77 -5.43
N ALA A 54 2.11 1.40 -4.64
CA ALA A 54 2.30 1.04 -3.23
C ALA A 54 1.01 1.25 -2.41
N GLU A 55 0.30 2.36 -2.64
CA GLU A 55 -1.00 2.62 -2.00
C GLU A 55 -2.05 1.57 -2.36
N ALA A 56 -2.10 1.14 -3.63
CA ALA A 56 -3.01 0.10 -4.08
C ALA A 56 -2.71 -1.26 -3.43
N ILE A 57 -1.42 -1.64 -3.30
CA ILE A 57 -1.02 -2.84 -2.57
C ILE A 57 -1.52 -2.78 -1.11
N ALA A 58 -1.32 -1.64 -0.44
CA ALA A 58 -1.76 -1.46 0.94
C ALA A 58 -3.29 -1.57 1.06
N ALA A 59 -4.02 -0.95 0.13
CA ALA A 59 -5.49 -0.98 0.09
C ALA A 59 -6.03 -2.39 -0.13
N ILE A 60 -5.44 -3.18 -1.03
CA ILE A 60 -5.83 -4.58 -1.25
C ILE A 60 -5.66 -5.40 0.03
N VAL A 61 -4.50 -5.30 0.68
CA VAL A 61 -4.20 -6.08 1.90
C VAL A 61 -5.12 -5.68 3.05
N LEU A 62 -5.36 -4.38 3.25
CA LEU A 62 -6.23 -3.88 4.33
C LEU A 62 -7.73 -4.11 4.06
N GLY A 63 -8.13 -4.13 2.80
CA GLY A 63 -9.51 -4.38 2.38
C GLY A 63 -9.87 -5.86 2.28
N ALA A 64 -8.88 -6.75 2.29
CA ALA A 64 -9.09 -8.20 2.24
C ALA A 64 -9.72 -8.72 3.54
N GLU A 65 -10.61 -9.71 3.40
CA GLU A 65 -11.16 -10.45 4.54
C GLU A 65 -10.06 -11.19 5.31
N ASP A 66 -9.04 -11.68 4.60
CA ASP A 66 -7.82 -12.25 5.16
C ASP A 66 -6.58 -11.50 4.62
N PRO A 67 -6.08 -10.50 5.38
CA PRO A 67 -4.90 -9.72 5.00
C PRO A 67 -3.63 -10.57 4.85
N VAL A 68 -3.50 -11.66 5.61
CA VAL A 68 -2.32 -12.54 5.56
C VAL A 68 -2.33 -13.34 4.27
N ALA A 69 -3.49 -13.91 3.92
CA ALA A 69 -3.66 -14.62 2.66
C ALA A 69 -3.45 -13.69 1.45
N ALA A 70 -3.93 -12.44 1.50
CA ALA A 70 -3.69 -11.46 0.44
C ALA A 70 -2.19 -11.13 0.28
N ALA A 71 -1.48 -10.88 1.39
CA ALA A 71 -0.03 -10.64 1.35
C ALA A 71 0.76 -11.85 0.83
N GLN A 72 0.37 -13.08 1.24
CA GLN A 72 0.98 -14.30 0.73
C GLN A 72 0.75 -14.45 -0.77
N LEU A 73 -0.46 -14.16 -1.25
CA LEU A 73 -0.79 -14.25 -2.67
C LEU A 73 0.02 -13.25 -3.50
N ILE A 74 0.25 -12.04 -2.99
CA ILE A 74 1.15 -11.05 -3.63
C ILE A 74 2.56 -11.62 -3.74
N ALA A 75 3.09 -12.21 -2.67
CA ALA A 75 4.42 -12.82 -2.66
C ALA A 75 4.52 -13.96 -3.69
N ASP A 76 3.54 -14.85 -3.72
CA ASP A 76 3.48 -15.98 -4.64
C ASP A 76 3.41 -15.53 -6.10
N LYS A 77 2.56 -14.53 -6.40
CA LYS A 77 2.44 -13.97 -7.75
C LYS A 77 3.73 -13.30 -8.20
N ILE A 78 4.36 -12.51 -7.35
CA ILE A 78 5.65 -11.87 -7.66
C ILE A 78 6.72 -12.91 -7.96
N ALA A 79 6.81 -13.97 -7.16
CA ALA A 79 7.76 -15.05 -7.37
C ALA A 79 7.51 -15.82 -8.69
N ALA A 80 6.25 -15.88 -9.14
CA ALA A 80 5.84 -16.55 -10.37
C ALA A 80 5.93 -15.69 -11.64
N LEU A 81 6.15 -14.37 -11.52
CA LEU A 81 6.17 -13.46 -12.67
C LEU A 81 7.34 -13.74 -13.62
N SER A 82 7.03 -13.76 -14.92
CA SER A 82 8.02 -13.85 -16.00
C SER A 82 7.57 -12.96 -17.17
N PRO A 83 8.27 -11.83 -17.44
CA PRO A 83 9.49 -11.35 -16.79
C PRO A 83 9.26 -10.87 -15.34
N PRO A 84 10.31 -10.84 -14.50
CA PRO A 84 10.21 -10.30 -13.15
C PRO A 84 9.93 -8.79 -13.15
N LEU A 85 9.38 -8.30 -12.04
CA LEU A 85 9.22 -6.86 -11.80
C LEU A 85 10.58 -6.15 -11.72
N SER A 86 10.58 -4.85 -12.02
CA SER A 86 11.76 -4.00 -11.79
C SER A 86 11.99 -3.76 -10.29
N ASP A 87 13.23 -3.45 -9.91
CA ASP A 87 13.58 -3.16 -8.51
C ASP A 87 12.75 -2.01 -7.92
N ALA A 88 12.44 -0.98 -8.71
CA ALA A 88 11.58 0.12 -8.29
C ALA A 88 10.16 -0.36 -7.96
N ARG A 89 9.61 -1.27 -8.77
CA ARG A 89 8.28 -1.84 -8.55
C ARG A 89 8.27 -2.82 -7.37
N LEU A 90 9.35 -3.59 -7.19
CA LEU A 90 9.54 -4.43 -6.00
C LEU A 90 9.64 -3.57 -4.72
N ALA A 91 10.37 -2.46 -4.75
CA ALA A 91 10.41 -1.52 -3.64
C ALA A 91 9.02 -0.92 -3.34
N ALA A 92 8.23 -0.63 -4.37
CA ALA A 92 6.85 -0.17 -4.20
C ALA A 92 5.95 -1.23 -3.53
N VAL A 93 6.11 -2.52 -3.87
CA VAL A 93 5.44 -3.62 -3.15
C VAL A 93 5.84 -3.60 -1.68
N GLY A 94 7.13 -3.51 -1.38
CA GLY A 94 7.65 -3.48 -0.01
C GLY A 94 7.09 -2.32 0.79
N LYS A 95 7.03 -1.13 0.18
CA LYS A 95 6.41 0.06 0.77
C LYS A 95 4.92 -0.14 1.05
N GLY A 96 4.15 -0.67 0.09
CA GLY A 96 2.73 -0.94 0.26
C GLY A 96 2.45 -1.95 1.38
N LEU A 97 3.20 -3.05 1.44
CA LEU A 97 3.13 -4.01 2.53
C LEU A 97 3.53 -3.39 3.88
N GLY A 98 4.52 -2.49 3.89
CA GLY A 98 4.95 -1.75 5.07
C GLY A 98 3.86 -0.81 5.60
N MET A 99 3.15 -0.12 4.72
CA MET A 99 1.99 0.72 5.06
C MET A 99 0.85 -0.11 5.65
N ALA A 100 0.54 -1.27 5.05
CA ALA A 100 -0.48 -2.18 5.57
C ALA A 100 -0.10 -2.71 6.95
N VAL A 101 1.16 -3.14 7.14
CA VAL A 101 1.66 -3.61 8.45
C VAL A 101 1.63 -2.50 9.49
N ALA A 102 2.02 -1.27 9.15
CA ALA A 102 1.94 -0.13 10.06
C ALA A 102 0.50 0.09 10.56
N ALA A 103 -0.48 0.10 9.65
CA ALA A 103 -1.89 0.26 10.00
C ALA A 103 -2.44 -0.94 10.80
N LEU A 104 -2.05 -2.16 10.44
CA LEU A 104 -2.46 -3.37 11.14
C LEU A 104 -1.80 -3.48 12.52
N ASN A 105 -0.61 -2.94 12.73
CA ASN A 105 0.05 -3.03 14.03
C ASN A 105 -0.74 -2.30 15.13
N GLU A 106 -1.51 -1.27 14.77
CA GLU A 106 -2.38 -0.54 15.70
C GLU A 106 -3.67 -1.31 16.05
N THR A 107 -4.15 -2.17 15.16
CA THR A 107 -5.49 -2.79 15.25
C THR A 107 -5.45 -4.32 15.45
N ASN A 108 -4.48 -4.98 14.83
CA ASN A 108 -4.23 -6.42 14.89
C ASN A 108 -2.72 -6.74 14.73
N PRO A 109 -1.92 -6.64 15.81
CA PRO A 109 -0.47 -6.85 15.76
C PRO A 109 -0.07 -8.29 15.42
N THR A 110 -0.96 -9.26 15.65
CA THR A 110 -0.70 -10.67 15.27
C THR A 110 -0.71 -10.81 13.74
N VAL A 111 -1.70 -10.25 13.06
CA VAL A 111 -1.74 -10.23 11.59
C VAL A 111 -0.55 -9.42 11.02
N ALA A 112 -0.24 -8.27 11.61
CA ALA A 112 0.90 -7.44 11.21
C ALA A 112 2.23 -8.22 11.24
N SER A 113 2.49 -8.97 12.32
CA SER A 113 3.70 -9.80 12.44
C SER A 113 3.75 -10.98 11.47
N GLN A 114 2.60 -11.57 11.13
CA GLN A 114 2.52 -12.63 10.12
C GLN A 114 2.84 -12.10 8.72
N ILE A 115 2.30 -10.93 8.34
CA ILE A 115 2.63 -10.28 7.06
C ILE A 115 4.11 -9.90 7.01
N ALA A 116 4.67 -9.36 8.11
CA ALA A 116 6.10 -9.06 8.18
C ALA A 116 6.96 -10.31 7.96
N ALA A 117 6.55 -11.48 8.46
CA ALA A 117 7.26 -12.74 8.21
C ALA A 117 7.20 -13.16 6.73
N ILE A 118 6.07 -12.94 6.04
CA ILE A 118 5.96 -13.21 4.60
C ILE A 118 6.97 -12.37 3.82
N VAL A 119 7.12 -11.08 4.16
CA VAL A 119 8.05 -10.16 3.48
C VAL A 119 9.48 -10.68 3.53
N THR A 120 9.91 -11.34 4.62
CA THR A 120 11.28 -11.92 4.74
C THR A 120 11.56 -13.11 3.80
N THR A 121 10.59 -13.47 2.97
CA THR A 121 10.74 -14.51 1.93
C THR A 121 10.71 -13.92 0.52
N MET A 122 10.51 -12.61 0.40
CA MET A 122 10.38 -11.88 -0.86
C MET A 122 11.76 -11.38 -1.34
N PRO A 123 11.88 -10.88 -2.59
CA PRO A 123 13.14 -10.32 -3.07
C PRO A 123 13.66 -9.18 -2.18
N GLU A 124 14.98 -9.04 -2.08
CA GLU A 124 15.67 -8.08 -1.20
C GLU A 124 15.17 -6.63 -1.34
N ALA A 125 14.84 -6.20 -2.56
CA ALA A 125 14.28 -4.86 -2.81
C ALA A 125 12.95 -4.62 -2.08
N VAL A 126 12.13 -5.66 -1.91
CA VAL A 126 10.87 -5.61 -1.14
C VAL A 126 11.19 -5.49 0.34
N GLU A 127 12.08 -6.34 0.86
CA GLU A 127 12.46 -6.38 2.28
C GLU A 127 13.02 -5.04 2.75
N LEU A 128 13.92 -4.44 1.96
CA LEU A 128 14.55 -3.17 2.31
C LEU A 128 13.54 -2.02 2.37
N ALA A 129 12.69 -1.89 1.34
CA ALA A 129 11.67 -0.84 1.28
C ALA A 129 10.59 -1.02 2.37
N PHE A 130 10.25 -2.26 2.69
CA PHE A 130 9.36 -2.59 3.81
C PHE A 130 9.96 -2.14 5.14
N ALA A 131 11.22 -2.51 5.41
CA ALA A 131 11.91 -2.15 6.64
C ALA A 131 12.04 -0.62 6.80
N ASP A 132 12.35 0.11 5.73
CA ASP A 132 12.38 1.57 5.73
C ASP A 132 11.02 2.17 6.10
N THR A 133 9.93 1.63 5.55
CA THR A 133 8.57 2.12 5.78
C THR A 133 8.08 1.85 7.21
N VAL A 134 8.27 0.64 7.71
CA VAL A 134 7.89 0.28 9.09
C VAL A 134 8.81 0.96 10.10
N GLY A 135 10.10 1.07 9.81
CA GLY A 135 11.09 1.77 10.63
C GLY A 135 10.83 3.28 10.76
N MET A 136 10.38 3.93 9.67
CA MET A 136 9.88 5.32 9.73
C MET A 136 8.65 5.43 10.61
N THR A 137 7.72 4.47 10.53
CA THR A 137 6.50 4.47 11.36
C THR A 137 6.81 4.29 12.85
N ALA A 138 7.70 3.36 13.21
CA ALA A 138 8.15 3.15 14.59
C ALA A 138 8.85 4.40 15.15
N SER A 139 9.64 5.09 14.32
CA SER A 139 10.32 6.33 14.70
C SER A 139 9.37 7.52 14.85
N VAL A 140 8.34 7.62 14.01
CA VAL A 140 7.28 8.66 14.10
C VAL A 140 6.38 8.44 15.32
N ILE A 141 6.04 7.19 15.65
CA ILE A 141 5.29 6.85 16.88
C ILE A 141 6.12 7.19 18.12
N ALA A 142 7.40 6.79 18.17
CA ALA A 142 8.29 7.13 19.27
C ALA A 142 8.49 8.66 19.44
N ALA A 143 8.57 9.41 18.34
CA ALA A 143 8.66 10.87 18.39
C ALA A 143 7.34 11.53 18.85
N ARG A 144 6.19 10.96 18.50
CA ARG A 144 4.87 11.44 18.93
C ARG A 144 4.62 11.19 20.41
N ASP A 145 5.08 10.06 20.95
CA ASP A 145 4.98 9.73 22.37
C ASP A 145 5.94 10.55 23.25
N ASN A 146 7.13 10.90 22.74
CA ASN A 146 8.06 11.78 23.45
C ASN A 146 7.61 13.26 23.49
N ASN A 147 6.74 13.71 22.58
CA ASN A 147 6.21 15.07 22.58
C ASN A 147 4.99 15.29 23.49
N LEU A 148 4.57 14.28 24.28
CA LEU A 148 3.46 14.38 25.23
C LEU A 148 3.90 14.49 26.71
N PHE A 149 5.21 14.45 26.99
CA PHE A 149 5.74 14.45 28.38
C PHE A 149 6.77 15.55 28.70
N GLU A 150 7.11 16.46 27.77
CA GLU A 150 8.03 17.57 28.05
C GLU A 150 7.34 18.94 28.20
N GLU A 151 6.22 19.03 28.89
CA GLU A 151 5.83 20.31 29.50
C GLU A 151 5.00 20.09 30.77
N SER A 152 5.70 19.86 31.89
CA SER A 152 5.34 20.39 33.22
C SER A 152 5.93 19.53 34.34
N THR A 153 7.22 19.72 34.61
CA THR A 153 7.68 19.74 35.99
C THR A 153 8.66 20.89 36.12
N GLY A 154 8.14 22.07 36.44
CA GLY A 154 8.97 23.04 37.14
C GLY A 154 9.41 22.42 38.46
N ASP A 155 10.69 22.54 38.80
CA ASP A 155 11.01 23.13 40.10
C ASP A 155 12.45 23.66 40.18
N LYS A 156 12.49 24.81 40.85
CA LYS A 156 13.56 25.56 41.51
C LYS A 156 14.94 24.93 41.66
N SER A 157 15.95 25.73 41.29
CA SER A 157 17.22 25.86 42.00
C SER A 157 17.52 27.37 42.09
N ALA A 158 17.02 28.06 43.11
CA ALA A 158 17.70 28.32 44.40
C ALA A 158 18.94 29.21 44.25
N ASN A 159 18.75 30.44 44.75
CA ASN A 159 19.70 31.52 44.97
C ASN A 159 20.68 31.19 46.11
#